data_AF-A0A0R3R889-F1
#
_entry.id   AF-A0A0R3R889-F1
#
_cell.length_a   1.000
_cell.length_b   1.000
_cell.length_c   1.000
_cell.angle_alpha   90.00
_cell.angle_beta   90.00
_cell.angle_gamma   90.00
#
_symmetry.space_group_name_H-M   'P 1'
#
loop_
_entity.id
_entity.type
_entity.pdbx_description
1 polymer ?
#
loop_
_entity_poly.entity_id
_entity_poly.type
_entity_poly.pdbx_seq_one_letter_code
_entity_poly.pdbx_strand_id
1 'polypeptide(L)'
;LVFVIDSSCPSRFGEAQNELAKIFAERELADACFLVILNRRQPTTVSQHCIVSSAAIDQLVMNINRFSAGRTVVIHQCNAMSGIGLWEAIDALTSKLLLARNQTEILDMEEQQDEIGELVEAET
;
A
#
# COMPACT_ATOMS: atom_id res chain seq x y z
N LEU A 1 -2.12 -6.35 -2.61
CA LEU A 1 -0.86 -6.50 -3.37
C LEU A 1 0.31 -6.11 -2.48
N VAL A 2 1.41 -6.88 -2.50
CA VAL A 2 2.65 -6.52 -1.78
C VAL A 2 3.72 -6.15 -2.81
N PHE A 3 4.31 -4.97 -2.67
CA PHE A 3 5.38 -4.46 -3.54
C PHE A 3 6.63 -4.21 -2.71
N VAL A 4 7.77 -4.81 -3.09
CA VAL A 4 9.00 -4.73 -2.31
C VAL A 4 10.05 -3.91 -3.05
N ILE A 5 10.57 -2.88 -2.38
CA ILE A 5 11.63 -2.02 -2.88
C ILE A 5 12.89 -2.29 -2.08
N ASP A 6 14.02 -2.52 -2.77
CA ASP A 6 15.31 -2.55 -2.11
C ASP A 6 15.70 -1.12 -1.70
N SER A 7 15.52 -0.78 -0.43
CA SER A 7 15.81 0.56 0.09
C SER A 7 17.31 0.84 0.18
N SER A 8 18.15 -0.19 0.00
CA SER A 8 19.61 -0.07 -0.01
C SER A 8 20.18 0.30 -1.39
N CYS A 9 19.36 0.57 -2.41
CA CYS A 9 19.82 0.99 -3.75
C CYS A 9 19.04 2.20 -4.30
N PRO A 10 19.36 3.44 -3.86
CA PRO A 10 18.65 4.65 -4.28
C PRO A 10 18.66 4.92 -5.79
N SER A 11 19.68 4.44 -6.51
CA SER A 11 19.77 4.55 -7.97
C SER A 11 18.61 3.89 -8.71
N ARG A 12 17.91 2.94 -8.07
CA ARG A 12 16.76 2.22 -8.64
C ARG A 12 15.41 2.74 -8.18
N PHE A 13 15.35 3.80 -7.37
CA PHE A 13 14.08 4.32 -6.88
C PHE A 13 13.21 4.86 -8.01
N GLY A 14 13.78 5.51 -9.02
CA GLY A 14 13.01 5.98 -10.17
C GLY A 14 12.37 4.84 -10.97
N GLU A 15 13.11 3.75 -11.19
CA GLU A 15 12.59 2.53 -11.82
C GLU A 15 11.45 1.92 -11.01
N ALA A 16 11.66 1.74 -9.70
CA ALA A 16 10.64 1.18 -8.80
C ALA A 16 9.36 2.04 -8.75
N GLN A 17 9.49 3.38 -8.74
CA GLN A 17 8.35 4.31 -8.79
C GLN A 17 7.58 4.19 -10.10
N ASN A 18 8.28 4.10 -11.24
CA ASN A 18 7.64 3.97 -12.54
C ASN A 18 6.86 2.66 -12.66
N GLU A 19 7.43 1.54 -12.19
CA GLU A 19 6.73 0.26 -12.19
C GLU A 19 5.52 0.27 -11.24
N LEU A 20 5.67 0.85 -10.03
CA LEU A 20 4.55 0.97 -9.10
C LEU A 20 3.42 1.86 -9.67
N ALA A 21 3.76 2.94 -10.37
CA ALA A 21 2.78 3.80 -11.01
C ALA A 21 1.99 3.08 -12.12
N LYS A 22 2.64 2.20 -12.89
CA LYS A 22 1.95 1.34 -13.87
C LYS A 22 0.96 0.41 -13.17
N ILE A 23 1.38 -0.23 -12.08
CA ILE A 23 0.50 -1.11 -11.29
C ILE A 23 -0.69 -0.33 -10.71
N PHE A 24 -0.48 0.91 -10.24
CA PHE A 24 -1.59 1.78 -9.80
C PHE A 24 -2.54 2.19 -10.92
N ALA A 25 -2.12 2.17 -12.19
CA ALA A 25 -2.99 2.46 -13.33
C ALA A 25 -3.86 1.25 -13.74
N GLU A 26 -3.55 0.04 -13.26
CA GLU A 26 -4.33 -1.16 -13.58
C GLU A 26 -5.73 -1.11 -12.94
N ARG A 27 -6.75 -1.23 -13.79
CA ARG A 27 -8.16 -1.16 -13.39
C ARG A 27 -8.59 -2.36 -12.56
N GLU A 28 -8.05 -3.55 -12.86
CA GLU A 28 -8.31 -4.78 -12.10
C GLU A 28 -7.85 -4.68 -10.64
N LEU A 29 -6.94 -3.76 -10.35
CA LEU A 29 -6.43 -3.54 -9.01
C LEU A 29 -7.12 -2.37 -8.29
N ALA A 30 -8.16 -1.75 -8.85
CA ALA A 30 -8.84 -0.55 -8.30
C ALA A 30 -9.07 -0.64 -6.78
N ASP A 31 -9.62 -1.76 -6.32
CA ASP A 31 -10.01 -1.98 -4.91
C ASP A 31 -8.94 -2.69 -4.08
N ALA A 32 -7.75 -2.94 -4.66
CA ALA A 32 -6.68 -3.62 -3.97
C ALA A 32 -6.03 -2.70 -2.91
N CYS A 33 -5.83 -3.24 -1.70
CA CYS A 33 -4.93 -2.63 -0.73
C CYS A 33 -3.46 -2.93 -1.09
N PHE A 34 -2.62 -1.91 -1.02
CA PHE A 34 -1.20 -2.00 -1.35
C PHE A 34 -0.36 -1.94 -0.08
N LEU A 35 0.56 -2.90 0.06
CA LEU A 35 1.63 -2.84 1.04
C LEU A 35 2.95 -2.65 0.29
N VAL A 36 3.59 -1.49 0.49
CA VAL A 36 4.93 -1.22 -0.03
C VAL A 36 5.95 -1.45 1.08
N ILE A 37 6.84 -2.42 0.86
CA ILE A 37 7.91 -2.76 1.79
C ILE A 37 9.21 -2.13 1.30
N LEU A 38 9.77 -1.24 2.08
CA LEU A 38 11.12 -0.71 1.91
C LEU A 38 12.08 -1.67 2.64
N ASN A 39 12.57 -2.67 1.91
CA ASN A 39 13.43 -3.69 2.49
C ASN A 39 14.89 -3.19 2.54
N ARG A 40 15.39 -2.99 3.76
CA ARG A 40 16.79 -2.63 4.00
C ARG A 40 17.60 -3.90 4.23
N ARG A 41 18.50 -4.19 3.29
CA ARG A 41 19.58 -5.16 3.54
C ARG A 41 20.61 -4.52 4.45
N GLN A 42 20.92 -5.14 5.59
CA GLN A 42 22.07 -4.70 6.38
C GLN A 42 23.32 -4.79 5.50
N PRO A 43 24.27 -3.85 5.63
CA PRO A 43 25.54 -3.97 4.94
C PRO A 43 26.28 -5.18 5.53
N THR A 44 26.25 -6.30 4.81
CA THR A 44 27.18 -7.39 5.06
C THR A 44 28.57 -6.82 4.83
N THR A 45 29.41 -7.01 5.82
CA THR A 45 30.74 -6.42 5.96
C THR A 45 31.52 -6.41 4.63
N VAL A 46 32.28 -5.32 4.44
CA VAL A 46 33.41 -5.17 3.49
C VAL A 46 33.14 -4.59 2.09
N SER A 47 31.90 -4.33 1.64
CA SER A 47 31.76 -3.57 0.38
C SER A 47 30.57 -2.61 0.34
N GLN A 48 30.93 -1.37 -0.02
CA GLN A 48 30.06 -0.31 -0.55
C GLN A 48 29.13 0.36 0.47
N HIS A 49 29.64 1.43 1.07
CA HIS A 49 29.24 2.84 0.88
C HIS A 49 27.85 3.18 0.27
N CYS A 50 26.81 2.37 0.47
CA CYS A 50 25.45 2.80 0.19
C CYS A 50 24.92 3.57 1.40
N ILE A 51 25.39 4.81 1.53
CA ILE A 51 24.82 5.77 2.47
C ILE A 51 23.46 6.15 1.89
N VAL A 52 22.43 5.46 2.35
CA VAL A 52 21.05 5.83 2.06
C VAL A 52 20.75 7.08 2.88
N SER A 53 20.63 8.23 2.21
CA SER A 53 20.17 9.46 2.83
C SER A 53 18.70 9.31 3.23
N SER A 54 18.34 9.71 4.46
CA SER A 54 16.95 9.76 4.90
C SER A 54 16.08 10.56 3.91
N ALA A 55 16.63 11.65 3.35
CA ALA A 55 15.95 12.46 2.36
C ALA A 55 15.56 11.69 1.08
N ALA A 56 16.35 10.70 0.65
CA ALA A 56 16.03 9.90 -0.52
C ALA A 56 14.85 8.95 -0.25
N ILE A 57 14.76 8.42 0.97
CA ILE A 57 13.63 7.60 1.41
C ILE A 57 12.38 8.47 1.56
N ASP A 58 12.51 9.64 2.16
CA ASP A 58 11.39 10.57 2.33
C ASP A 58 10.81 11.00 0.97
N GLN A 59 11.68 11.31 0.00
CA GLN A 59 11.25 11.60 -1.38
C GLN A 59 10.56 10.41 -2.04
N LEU A 60 11.06 9.19 -1.84
CA LEU A 60 10.41 7.98 -2.36
C LEU A 60 9.00 7.82 -1.77
N VAL A 61 8.84 7.96 -0.46
CA VAL A 61 7.55 7.87 0.22
C VAL A 61 6.58 8.95 -0.27
N MET A 62 7.05 10.20 -0.39
CA MET A 62 6.24 11.31 -0.93
C MET A 62 5.75 11.02 -2.35
N ASN A 63 6.63 10.52 -3.22
CA ASN A 63 6.26 10.20 -4.59
C ASN A 63 5.22 9.07 -4.65
N ILE A 64 5.41 7.99 -3.87
CA ILE A 64 4.45 6.88 -3.81
C ILE A 64 3.07 7.38 -3.38
N ASN A 65 3.01 8.20 -2.34
CA ASN A 65 1.75 8.78 -1.84
C ASN A 65 1.10 9.73 -2.85
N ARG A 66 1.89 10.39 -3.71
CA ARG A 66 1.35 11.22 -4.79
C ARG A 66 0.70 10.38 -5.89
N PHE A 67 1.29 9.24 -6.23
CA PHE A 67 0.81 8.37 -7.31
C PHE A 67 -0.32 7.43 -6.88
N SER A 68 -0.55 7.25 -5.58
CA SER A 68 -1.57 6.32 -5.08
C SER A 68 -3.01 6.74 -5.42
N ALA A 69 -3.27 8.00 -5.80
CA ALA A 69 -4.56 8.47 -6.34
C ALA A 69 -5.80 8.05 -5.54
N GLY A 70 -5.70 8.06 -4.20
CA GLY A 70 -6.81 7.67 -3.30
C GLY A 70 -6.84 6.18 -2.93
N ARG A 71 -5.93 5.36 -3.48
CA ARG A 71 -5.79 3.94 -3.11
C ARG A 71 -5.24 3.80 -1.69
N THR A 72 -5.67 2.73 -1.02
CA THR A 72 -5.13 2.35 0.30
C THR A 72 -3.71 1.82 0.14
N VAL A 73 -2.72 2.64 0.54
CA VAL A 73 -1.31 2.27 0.52
C VAL A 73 -0.74 2.33 1.93
N VAL A 74 -0.10 1.24 2.35
CA VAL A 74 0.65 1.15 3.60
C VAL A 74 2.12 1.01 3.24
N ILE A 75 3.01 1.78 3.88
CA ILE A 75 4.44 1.77 3.59
C ILE A 75 5.19 1.44 4.87
N HIS A 76 6.02 0.39 4.85
CA HIS A 76 6.85 -0.01 6.00
C HIS A 76 8.31 -0.19 5.61
N GLN A 77 9.21 0.21 6.51
CA GLN A 77 10.60 -0.21 6.45
C GLN A 77 10.74 -1.56 7.13
N CYS A 78 11.33 -2.52 6.42
CA CYS A 78 11.52 -3.87 6.93
C CYS A 78 12.94 -4.35 6.68
N ASN A 79 13.33 -5.41 7.37
CA ASN A 79 14.52 -6.18 7.05
C ASN A 79 14.13 -7.64 6.92
N ALA A 80 14.13 -8.15 5.68
CA ALA A 80 13.75 -9.54 5.40
C ALA A 80 14.68 -10.58 6.04
N MET A 81 15.95 -10.24 6.29
CA MET A 81 16.93 -11.16 6.88
C MET A 81 16.73 -11.32 8.40
N SER A 82 16.42 -10.23 9.10
CA SER A 82 16.18 -10.26 10.54
C SER A 82 14.71 -10.42 10.92
N GLY A 83 13.79 -10.25 9.95
CA GLY A 83 12.34 -10.27 10.17
C GLY A 83 11.77 -8.97 10.77
N ILE A 84 12.62 -7.98 11.08
CA ILE A 84 12.20 -6.73 11.73
C ILE A 84 11.26 -5.95 10.80
N GLY A 85 10.14 -5.46 11.35
CA GLY A 85 9.17 -4.61 10.65
C GLY A 85 8.18 -5.37 9.78
N LEU A 86 8.39 -6.68 9.54
CA LEU A 86 7.48 -7.47 8.70
C LEU A 86 6.16 -7.76 9.42
N TRP A 87 6.20 -8.06 10.71
CA TRP A 87 4.99 -8.31 11.48
C TRP A 87 4.09 -7.08 11.50
N GLU A 88 4.65 -5.92 11.83
CA GLU A 88 3.94 -4.65 11.86
C GLU A 88 3.37 -4.27 10.49
N ALA A 89 4.11 -4.56 9.41
CA ALA A 89 3.65 -4.33 8.05
C ALA A 89 2.42 -5.18 7.68
N ILE A 90 2.44 -6.47 8.05
CA ILE A 90 1.34 -7.40 7.79
C ILE A 90 0.13 -7.08 8.68
N ASP A 91 0.35 -6.74 9.95
CA ASP A 91 -0.71 -6.34 10.87
C ASP A 91 -1.42 -5.07 10.40
N ALA A 92 -0.66 -4.06 9.96
CA ALA A 92 -1.20 -2.85 9.36
C ALA A 92 -2.00 -3.13 8.08
N LEU A 93 -1.49 -3.99 7.19
CA LEU A 93 -2.22 -4.40 5.99
C LEU A 93 -3.53 -5.14 6.35
N THR A 94 -3.47 -6.06 7.30
CA THR A 94 -4.63 -6.85 7.76
C THR A 94 -5.71 -5.93 8.33
N SER A 95 -5.31 -4.97 9.17
CA SER A 95 -6.21 -3.96 9.73
C SER A 95 -6.90 -3.14 8.64
N LYS A 96 -6.16 -2.72 7.60
CA LYS A 96 -6.73 -1.98 6.45
C LYS A 96 -7.69 -2.83 5.62
N LEU A 97 -7.37 -4.10 5.39
CA LEU A 97 -8.25 -5.03 4.67
C LEU A 97 -9.57 -5.25 5.41
N LEU A 98 -9.51 -5.41 6.74
CA LEU A 98 -10.71 -5.55 7.57
C LEU A 98 -11.57 -4.28 7.54
N LEU A 99 -10.96 -3.10 7.63
CA LEU A 99 -11.69 -1.84 7.53
C LEU A 99 -12.36 -1.66 6.16
N ALA A 100 -11.65 -1.96 5.07
CA ALA A 100 -12.20 -1.89 3.73
C ALA A 100 -13.39 -2.84 3.56
N ARG A 101 -13.25 -4.09 4.02
CA ARG A 101 -14.34 -5.08 4.01
C ARG A 101 -15.58 -4.58 4.77
N ASN A 102 -15.39 -4.08 6.00
CA ASN A 102 -16.50 -3.64 6.82
C ASN A 102 -17.22 -2.42 6.23
N GLN A 103 -16.50 -1.52 5.53
CA GLN A 103 -17.12 -0.40 4.82
C GLN A 103 -18.01 -0.86 3.66
N THR A 104 -17.57 -1.86 2.90
CA THR A 104 -18.39 -2.46 1.84
C THR A 104 -19.66 -3.09 2.41
N GLU A 105 -19.55 -3.87 3.49
CA GLU A 105 -20.72 -4.50 4.13
C GLU A 105 -21.75 -3.47 4.64
N ILE A 106 -21.31 -2.28 5.09
CA ILE A 106 -22.23 -1.21 5.52
C ILE A 106 -22.95 -0.57 4.33
N LEU A 107 -22.23 -0.25 3.26
CA LEU A 107 -22.82 0.36 2.05
C LEU A 107 -23.85 -0.57 1.40
N ASP A 108 -23.54 -1.87 1.32
CA ASP A 108 -24.47 -2.88 0.77
C ASP A 108 -25.76 -2.97 1.61
N MET A 109 -25.69 -2.73 2.92
CA MET A 109 -26.87 -2.73 3.81
C MET A 109 -27.71 -1.45 3.67
N GLU A 110 -27.08 -0.31 3.39
CA GLU A 110 -27.77 0.97 3.16
C GLU A 110 -28.51 0.97 1.81
N GLU A 111 -27.89 0.48 0.73
CA GLU A 111 -28.53 0.36 -0.59
C GLU A 111 -29.78 -0.53 -0.53
N GLN A 112 -29.72 -1.65 0.20
CA GLN A 112 -30.89 -2.52 0.40
C GLN A 112 -32.03 -1.85 1.18
N GLN A 113 -31.74 -0.94 2.11
CA GLN A 113 -32.78 -0.23 2.85
C GLN A 113 -33.49 0.82 1.99
N ASP A 114 -32.74 1.53 1.14
CA ASP A 114 -33.31 2.52 0.23
C ASP A 114 -34.19 1.87 -0.85
N GLU A 115 -33.77 0.73 -1.43
CA GLU A 115 -34.59 -0.01 -2.40
C GLU A 115 -35.91 -0.52 -1.79
N ILE A 116 -35.89 -1.00 -0.54
CA ILE A 116 -37.08 -1.43 0.17
C ILE A 116 -38.00 -0.24 0.47
N GLY A 117 -37.43 0.92 0.83
CA GLY A 117 -38.20 2.14 1.07
C GLY A 117 -38.94 2.63 -0.17
N GLU A 118 -38.27 2.63 -1.33
CA GLU A 118 -38.83 3.11 -2.60
C GLU A 118 -39.96 2.21 -3.13
N LEU A 119 -39.85 0.89 -2.92
CA LEU A 119 -40.91 -0.07 -3.24
C LEU A 119 -42.17 0.11 -2.38
N VAL A 120 -41.99 0.42 -1.09
CA VAL A 120 -43.12 0.63 -0.17
C VAL A 120 -43.84 1.95 -0.48
N GLU A 121 -43.12 2.99 -0.88
CA GLU A 121 -43.74 4.26 -1.30
C GLU A 121 -44.48 4.14 -2.65
N ALA A 122 -44.02 3.29 -3.58
CA ALA A 122 -44.66 3.08 -4.87
C ALA A 122 -45.98 2.26 -4.80
N GLU A 123 -46.22 1.52 -3.71
CA GLU A 123 -47.44 0.72 -3.49
C GLU A 123 -48.54 1.46 -2.67
N THR A 124 -48.30 2.71 -2.25
CA THR A 124 -49.26 3.59 -1.55
C THR A 124 -49.79 4.73 -2.42
#